data_AF-A0A9D1W5Q3-F1
#
_entry.id   AF-A0A9D1W5Q3-F1
#
_cell.length_a   1.000
_cell.length_b   1.000
_cell.length_c   1.000
_cell.angle_alpha   90.00
_cell.angle_beta   90.00
_cell.angle_gamma   90.00
#
_symmetry.space_group_name_H-M   'P 1'
#
loop_
_entity.id
_entity.type
_entity.pdbx_description
1 polymer ?
#
loop_
_entity_poly.entity_id
_entity_poly.type
_entity_poly.pdbx_seq_one_letter_code
_entity_poly.pdbx_strand_id
1 'polypeptide(L)'
;MGFSERTQVFIVSSYYKRLSETFGERGRAAFLHGVKHYAMQRGSRMAQRAIRAGEPLDYGTFCRYGEWVSSEEAVQSGTANQMEIVSISPDFESHVTVCPWYLAFQEFDAKEAGALYCSCLDEAINQGFNGEIQFRTVQTKHHEDFCIFRVKDAGMTEETSREKHMEYVKGFDYHCAHTYYAIGEMVQAIFGEEGACLCRAVLADFAEKFGPEMAETLRGYEKENFNCC
;
A
#
# COMPACT_ATOMS: atom_id res chain seq x y z
N MET A 1 12.12 3.46 -17.90
CA MET A 1 11.12 3.95 -16.93
C MET A 1 11.26 3.07 -15.70
N GLY A 2 11.36 3.65 -14.50
CA GLY A 2 11.58 2.88 -13.27
C GLY A 2 10.27 2.46 -12.61
N PHE A 3 10.37 1.62 -11.57
CA PHE A 3 9.25 1.37 -10.67
C PHE A 3 9.01 2.57 -9.76
N SER A 4 7.74 2.92 -9.56
CA SER A 4 7.26 4.01 -8.71
C SER A 4 5.83 3.75 -8.21
N GLU A 5 5.28 4.68 -7.43
CA GLU A 5 3.88 4.68 -7.01
C GLU A 5 2.95 4.53 -8.20
N ARG A 6 3.29 5.19 -9.32
CA ARG A 6 2.53 5.12 -10.56
C ARG A 6 2.44 3.69 -11.10
N THR A 7 3.54 2.96 -11.13
CA THR A 7 3.53 1.55 -11.57
C THR A 7 2.75 0.65 -10.63
N GLN A 8 2.80 0.92 -9.32
CA GLN A 8 2.01 0.17 -8.33
C GLN A 8 0.52 0.43 -8.52
N VAL A 9 0.13 1.70 -8.70
CA VAL A 9 -1.27 2.09 -8.93
C VAL A 9 -1.82 1.45 -10.21
N PHE A 10 -1.02 1.31 -11.25
CA PHE A 10 -1.46 0.61 -12.46
C PHE A 10 -1.83 -0.86 -12.18
N ILE A 11 -1.03 -1.57 -11.38
CA ILE A 11 -1.33 -2.97 -10.98
C ILE A 11 -2.63 -3.01 -10.18
N VAL A 12 -2.79 -2.13 -9.20
CA VAL A 12 -4.00 -2.04 -8.37
C VAL A 12 -5.23 -1.75 -9.25
N SER A 13 -5.12 -0.79 -10.17
CA SER A 13 -6.20 -0.39 -11.07
C SER A 13 -6.58 -1.50 -12.04
N SER A 14 -5.59 -2.25 -12.55
CA SER A 14 -5.81 -3.38 -13.46
C SER A 14 -6.51 -4.54 -12.76
N TYR A 15 -6.12 -4.87 -11.52
CA TYR A 15 -6.84 -5.84 -10.71
C TYR A 15 -8.28 -5.42 -10.47
N TYR A 16 -8.49 -4.19 -10.01
CA TYR A 16 -9.82 -3.67 -9.75
C TYR A 16 -10.73 -3.75 -10.98
N LYS A 17 -10.25 -3.22 -12.12
CA LYS A 17 -10.99 -3.20 -13.37
C LYS A 17 -11.39 -4.62 -13.78
N ARG A 18 -10.42 -5.54 -13.91
CA ARG A 18 -10.69 -6.91 -14.35
C ARG A 18 -11.61 -7.67 -13.40
N LEU A 19 -11.42 -7.52 -12.09
CA LEU A 19 -12.25 -8.18 -11.10
C LEU A 19 -13.69 -7.68 -11.17
N SER A 20 -13.88 -6.36 -11.21
CA SER A 20 -15.20 -5.75 -11.27
C SER A 20 -15.93 -6.07 -12.58
N GLU A 21 -15.24 -6.06 -13.72
CA GLU A 21 -15.81 -6.41 -15.04
C GLU A 21 -16.16 -7.90 -15.14
N THR A 22 -15.33 -8.78 -14.59
CA THR A 22 -15.52 -10.24 -14.72
C THR A 22 -16.50 -10.80 -13.70
N PHE A 23 -16.46 -10.32 -12.46
CA PHE A 23 -17.19 -10.92 -11.33
C PHE A 23 -18.14 -9.95 -10.61
N GLY A 24 -18.30 -8.72 -11.10
CA GLY A 24 -19.18 -7.71 -10.49
C GLY A 24 -18.82 -7.44 -9.03
N GLU A 25 -19.85 -7.39 -8.16
CA GLU A 25 -19.68 -7.14 -6.72
C GLU A 25 -18.79 -8.16 -6.01
N ARG A 26 -18.78 -9.43 -6.44
CA ARG A 26 -17.86 -10.43 -5.89
C ARG A 26 -16.40 -10.08 -6.22
N GLY A 27 -16.17 -9.53 -7.41
CA GLY A 27 -14.86 -9.04 -7.82
C GLY A 27 -14.40 -7.85 -6.98
N ARG A 28 -15.29 -6.89 -6.71
CA ARG A 28 -15.00 -5.75 -5.83
C ARG A 28 -14.67 -6.20 -4.41
N ALA A 29 -15.42 -7.16 -3.87
CA ALA A 29 -15.16 -7.72 -2.55
C ALA A 29 -13.81 -8.45 -2.49
N ALA A 30 -13.47 -9.25 -3.52
CA ALA A 30 -12.19 -9.93 -3.64
C ALA A 30 -11.02 -8.94 -3.78
N PHE A 31 -11.19 -7.86 -4.54
CA PHE A 31 -10.21 -6.78 -4.64
C PHE A 31 -9.92 -6.17 -3.28
N LEU A 32 -10.96 -5.76 -2.55
CA LEU A 32 -10.80 -5.15 -1.22
C LEU A 32 -10.14 -6.12 -0.23
N HIS A 33 -10.48 -7.41 -0.30
CA HIS A 33 -9.85 -8.44 0.51
C HIS A 33 -8.36 -8.62 0.17
N GLY A 34 -8.01 -8.64 -1.12
CA GLY A 34 -6.63 -8.69 -1.60
C GLY A 34 -5.80 -7.49 -1.17
N VAL A 35 -6.37 -6.27 -1.23
CA VAL A 35 -5.69 -5.05 -0.76
C VAL A 35 -5.39 -5.12 0.74
N LYS A 36 -6.37 -5.56 1.55
CA LYS A 36 -6.16 -5.74 2.99
C LYS A 36 -5.11 -6.81 3.29
N HIS A 37 -5.12 -7.91 2.56
CA HIS A 37 -4.12 -8.97 2.70
C HIS A 37 -2.69 -8.46 2.42
N TYR A 38 -2.49 -7.80 1.28
CA TYR A 38 -1.25 -7.10 0.92
C TYR A 38 -0.77 -6.16 2.05
N ALA A 39 -1.67 -5.30 2.52
CA ALA A 39 -1.38 -4.32 3.56
C ALA A 39 -0.97 -4.97 4.89
N MET A 40 -1.71 -5.98 5.34
CA MET A 40 -1.43 -6.69 6.58
C MET A 40 -0.10 -7.46 6.53
N GLN A 41 0.25 -8.06 5.39
CA GLN A 41 1.58 -8.67 5.21
C GLN A 41 2.71 -7.66 5.44
N ARG A 42 2.55 -6.46 4.88
CA ARG A 42 3.51 -5.37 5.07
C ARG A 42 3.61 -4.96 6.53
N GLY A 43 2.49 -4.73 7.21
CA GLY A 43 2.46 -4.45 8.65
C GLY A 43 3.14 -5.54 9.48
N SER A 44 2.87 -6.80 9.15
CA SER A 44 3.45 -7.95 9.85
C SER A 44 4.97 -8.00 9.74
N ARG A 45 5.52 -7.73 8.55
CA ARG A 45 6.98 -7.65 8.36
C ARG A 45 7.60 -6.52 9.19
N MET A 46 6.93 -5.36 9.26
CA MET A 46 7.35 -4.25 10.11
C MET A 46 7.42 -4.68 11.58
N ALA A 47 6.37 -5.35 12.08
CA ALA A 47 6.32 -5.84 13.46
C ALA A 47 7.39 -6.90 13.75
N GLN A 48 7.63 -7.84 12.82
CA GLN A 48 8.68 -8.85 12.97
C GLN A 48 10.07 -8.23 13.13
N ARG A 49 10.38 -7.14 12.40
CA ARG A 49 11.66 -6.42 12.57
C ARG A 49 11.73 -5.70 13.92
N ALA A 50 10.64 -5.05 14.34
CA ALA A 50 10.56 -4.39 15.64
C ALA A 50 10.74 -5.38 16.80
N ILE A 51 10.05 -6.52 16.75
CA ILE A 51 10.17 -7.61 17.73
C ILE A 51 11.61 -8.14 17.77
N ARG A 52 12.24 -8.33 16.61
CA ARG A 52 13.64 -8.79 16.52
C ARG A 52 14.60 -7.83 17.19
N ALA A 53 14.31 -6.52 17.17
CA ALA A 53 15.08 -5.48 17.83
C ALA A 53 14.71 -5.29 19.32
N GLY A 54 13.68 -5.97 19.83
CA GLY A 54 13.19 -5.81 21.20
C GLY A 54 12.38 -4.52 21.43
N GLU A 55 11.85 -3.92 20.37
CA GLU A 55 11.07 -2.67 20.43
C GLU A 55 9.60 -2.94 20.76
N PRO A 56 8.91 -2.04 21.49
CA PRO A 56 7.48 -2.12 21.70
C PRO A 56 6.72 -1.91 20.38
N LEU A 57 5.56 -2.55 20.21
CA LEU A 57 4.70 -2.36 19.04
C LEU A 57 3.73 -1.18 19.21
N ASP A 58 4.27 0.00 19.51
CA ASP A 58 3.52 1.25 19.60
C ASP A 58 3.51 2.05 18.28
N TYR A 59 2.79 3.19 18.25
CA TYR A 59 2.68 3.99 17.04
C TYR A 59 3.99 4.69 16.64
N GLY A 60 4.85 5.04 17.60
CA GLY A 60 6.18 5.58 17.31
C GLY A 60 7.04 4.56 16.55
N THR A 61 7.03 3.32 17.00
CA THR A 61 7.71 2.20 16.34
C THR A 61 7.08 1.87 14.99
N PHE A 62 5.76 1.90 14.86
CA PHE A 62 5.08 1.80 13.56
C PHE A 62 5.63 2.79 12.54
N CYS A 63 5.83 4.06 12.94
CA CYS A 63 6.37 5.10 12.06
C CYS A 63 7.80 4.81 11.62
N ARG A 64 8.70 4.46 12.56
CA ARG A 64 10.12 4.21 12.30
C ARG A 64 10.36 2.96 11.42
N TYR A 65 9.50 1.96 11.52
CA TYR A 65 9.65 0.70 10.80
C TYR A 65 8.96 0.68 9.42
N GLY A 66 8.40 1.80 8.97
CA GLY A 66 7.72 1.90 7.68
C GLY A 66 8.60 1.57 6.48
N GLU A 67 8.12 0.68 5.59
CA GLU A 67 8.95 0.13 4.49
C GLU A 67 9.03 0.96 3.18
N TRP A 68 8.52 2.19 3.11
CA TRP A 68 8.57 2.99 1.87
C TRP A 68 8.97 4.44 2.14
N VAL A 69 9.58 5.05 1.12
CA VAL A 69 9.74 6.50 0.94
C VAL A 69 9.31 6.85 -0.48
N SER A 70 8.95 8.11 -0.74
CA SER A 70 8.50 8.54 -2.07
C SER A 70 9.56 8.17 -3.12
N SER A 71 9.14 7.71 -4.29
CA SER A 71 10.06 7.37 -5.37
C SER A 71 10.88 8.59 -5.82
N GLU A 72 12.06 8.34 -6.41
CA GLU A 72 12.86 9.41 -7.02
C GLU A 72 12.07 10.18 -8.08
N GLU A 73 11.22 9.50 -8.84
CA GLU A 73 10.30 10.11 -9.81
C GLU A 73 9.41 11.14 -9.12
N ALA A 74 8.72 10.75 -8.04
CA ALA A 74 7.82 11.64 -7.30
C ALA A 74 8.57 12.82 -6.67
N VAL A 75 9.78 12.60 -6.16
CA VAL A 75 10.63 13.66 -5.61
C VAL A 75 11.01 14.67 -6.70
N GLN A 76 11.50 14.19 -7.84
CA GLN A 76 11.94 15.05 -8.95
C GLN A 76 10.78 15.84 -9.58
N SER A 77 9.58 15.27 -9.64
CA SER A 77 8.39 15.95 -10.17
C SER A 77 7.66 16.82 -9.15
N GLY A 78 8.14 16.91 -7.90
CA GLY A 78 7.48 17.69 -6.83
C GLY A 78 6.13 17.11 -6.38
N THR A 79 5.90 15.81 -6.64
CA THR A 79 4.67 15.09 -6.29
C THR A 79 4.87 14.07 -5.17
N ALA A 80 6.06 14.06 -4.56
CA ALA A 80 6.36 13.28 -3.36
C ALA A 80 5.30 13.52 -2.27
N ASN A 81 5.06 12.48 -1.47
CA ASN A 81 4.08 12.56 -0.39
C ASN A 81 4.42 13.71 0.56
N GLN A 82 3.45 14.59 0.82
CA GLN A 82 3.57 15.68 1.78
C GLN A 82 2.54 15.47 2.89
N MET A 83 3.06 15.38 4.11
CA MET A 83 2.28 15.16 5.32
C MET A 83 2.54 16.29 6.31
N GLU A 84 1.47 16.88 6.81
CA GLU A 84 1.49 17.85 7.90
C GLU A 84 1.03 17.16 9.20
N ILE A 85 1.71 17.45 10.31
CA ILE A 85 1.29 16.98 11.63
C ILE A 85 0.49 18.08 12.29
N VAL A 86 -0.76 17.79 12.60
CA VAL A 86 -1.73 18.76 13.14
C VAL A 86 -1.85 18.65 14.67
N SER A 87 -1.69 17.43 15.19
CA SER A 87 -1.68 17.16 16.62
C SER A 87 -0.75 15.99 16.92
N ILE A 88 -0.04 16.04 18.04
CA ILE A 88 0.82 14.95 18.50
C ILE A 88 0.21 14.19 19.69
N SER A 89 -0.46 14.90 20.61
CA SER A 89 -0.96 14.32 21.87
C SER A 89 -2.24 15.03 22.33
N PRO A 90 -3.21 14.32 22.94
CA PRO A 90 -3.23 12.87 23.19
C PRO A 90 -3.46 12.03 21.94
N ASP A 91 -4.16 12.60 20.95
CA ASP A 91 -4.39 11.98 19.66
C ASP A 91 -3.37 12.51 18.66
N PHE A 92 -2.72 11.61 17.94
CA PHE A 92 -1.87 11.96 16.81
C PHE A 92 -2.74 12.17 15.58
N GLU A 93 -2.62 13.32 14.92
CA GLU A 93 -3.33 13.64 13.69
C GLU A 93 -2.37 14.15 12.63
N SER A 94 -2.50 13.61 11.42
CA SER A 94 -1.72 14.06 10.27
C SER A 94 -2.59 14.21 9.02
N HIS A 95 -2.28 15.21 8.22
CA HIS A 95 -2.97 15.52 6.97
C HIS A 95 -2.04 15.29 5.79
N VAL A 96 -2.47 14.50 4.80
CA VAL A 96 -1.70 14.29 3.56
C VAL A 96 -2.26 15.18 2.46
N THR A 97 -1.49 16.21 2.10
CA THR A 97 -1.91 17.26 1.16
C THR A 97 -1.50 16.93 -0.29
N VAL A 98 -0.36 16.25 -0.47
CA VAL A 98 0.14 15.73 -1.75
C VAL A 98 0.37 14.22 -1.64
N CYS A 99 -0.14 13.46 -2.61
CA CYS A 99 -0.02 12.00 -2.63
C CYS A 99 0.21 11.49 -4.07
N PRO A 100 1.37 10.88 -4.37
CA PRO A 100 1.67 10.36 -5.71
C PRO A 100 0.73 9.22 -6.13
N TRP A 101 0.22 8.40 -5.18
CA TRP A 101 -0.81 7.40 -5.48
C TRP A 101 -2.12 8.02 -5.95
N TYR A 102 -2.61 9.05 -5.24
CA TYR A 102 -3.84 9.76 -5.64
C TYR A 102 -3.72 10.31 -7.05
N LEU A 103 -2.59 10.98 -7.35
CA LEU A 103 -2.32 11.55 -8.66
C LEU A 103 -2.27 10.48 -9.76
N ALA A 104 -1.64 9.33 -9.49
CA ALA A 104 -1.63 8.22 -10.43
C ALA A 104 -3.02 7.59 -10.63
N PHE A 105 -3.86 7.51 -9.59
CA PHE A 105 -5.25 7.05 -9.76
C PHE A 105 -6.05 8.01 -10.64
N GLN A 106 -5.79 9.33 -10.57
CA GLN A 106 -6.39 10.29 -11.49
C GLN A 106 -5.86 10.11 -12.92
N GLU A 107 -4.55 9.90 -13.10
CA GLU A 107 -3.94 9.67 -14.41
C GLU A 107 -4.56 8.48 -15.15
N PHE A 108 -4.84 7.39 -14.43
CA PHE A 108 -5.42 6.17 -15.02
C PHE A 108 -6.95 6.16 -15.04
N ASP A 109 -7.63 7.27 -14.73
CA ASP A 109 -9.09 7.35 -14.61
C ASP A 109 -9.67 6.24 -13.69
N ALA A 110 -8.92 5.91 -12.64
CA ALA A 110 -9.18 4.78 -11.75
C ALA A 110 -9.68 5.27 -10.38
N LYS A 111 -10.55 6.30 -10.37
CA LYS A 111 -11.04 6.94 -9.13
C LYS A 111 -11.67 5.95 -8.16
N GLU A 112 -12.46 5.02 -8.67
CA GLU A 112 -13.17 4.05 -7.83
C GLU A 112 -12.21 3.00 -7.22
N ALA A 113 -11.25 2.52 -8.00
CA ALA A 113 -10.17 1.66 -7.50
C ALA A 113 -9.40 2.36 -6.39
N GLY A 114 -9.04 3.63 -6.60
CA GLY A 114 -8.32 4.44 -5.62
C GLY A 114 -9.12 4.71 -4.35
N ALA A 115 -10.40 5.04 -4.47
CA ALA A 115 -11.27 5.26 -3.32
C ALA A 115 -11.35 3.99 -2.43
N LEU A 116 -11.54 2.81 -3.04
CA LEU A 116 -11.57 1.54 -2.31
C LEU A 116 -10.20 1.19 -1.70
N TYR A 117 -9.13 1.31 -2.48
CA TYR A 117 -7.77 1.01 -2.03
C TYR A 117 -7.38 1.88 -0.83
N CYS A 118 -7.50 3.21 -0.95
CA CYS A 118 -7.13 4.17 0.09
C CYS A 118 -8.07 4.13 1.31
N SER A 119 -9.30 3.62 1.19
CA SER A 119 -10.23 3.51 2.32
C SER A 119 -9.79 2.52 3.41
N CYS A 120 -8.89 1.59 3.09
CA CYS A 120 -8.50 0.54 4.03
C CYS A 120 -7.01 0.25 4.13
N LEU A 121 -6.19 0.78 3.21
CA LEU A 121 -4.77 0.43 3.11
C LEU A 121 -4.01 0.68 4.42
N ASP A 122 -3.97 1.93 4.88
CA ASP A 122 -3.14 2.32 6.03
C ASP A 122 -3.63 1.67 7.33
N GLU A 123 -4.95 1.56 7.52
CA GLU A 123 -5.56 0.83 8.63
C GLU A 123 -5.19 -0.66 8.61
N ALA A 124 -5.15 -1.30 7.44
CA ALA A 124 -4.76 -2.70 7.32
C ALA A 124 -3.25 -2.91 7.53
N ILE A 125 -2.39 -1.95 7.15
CA ILE A 125 -0.96 -1.99 7.50
C ILE A 125 -0.82 -1.91 9.02
N ASN A 126 -1.52 -0.96 9.67
CA ASN A 126 -1.54 -0.87 11.13
C ASN A 126 -2.05 -2.16 11.78
N GLN A 127 -3.13 -2.75 11.25
CA GLN A 127 -3.66 -4.02 11.75
C GLN A 127 -2.64 -5.16 11.67
N GLY A 128 -1.89 -5.24 10.56
CA GLY A 128 -0.81 -6.23 10.42
C GLY A 128 0.36 -6.00 11.37
N PHE A 129 0.63 -4.75 11.75
CA PHE A 129 1.68 -4.38 12.69
C PHE A 129 1.26 -4.61 14.15
N ASN A 130 0.19 -3.95 14.58
CA ASN A 130 -0.45 -4.12 15.87
C ASN A 130 -1.93 -3.66 15.79
N GLY A 131 -2.84 -4.64 15.82
CA GLY A 131 -4.29 -4.40 15.76
C GLY A 131 -4.91 -3.68 16.97
N GLU A 132 -4.15 -3.44 18.04
CA GLU A 132 -4.62 -2.72 19.22
C GLU A 132 -4.51 -1.19 19.05
N ILE A 133 -3.60 -0.72 18.18
CA ILE A 133 -3.42 0.70 17.87
C ILE A 133 -4.70 1.23 17.22
N GLN A 134 -5.31 2.26 17.83
CA GLN A 134 -6.55 2.88 17.37
C GLN A 134 -6.30 3.85 16.20
N PHE A 135 -5.75 3.34 15.10
CA PHE A 135 -5.52 4.08 13.85
C PHE A 135 -6.81 4.13 13.02
N ARG A 136 -7.15 5.31 12.49
CA ARG A 136 -8.28 5.52 11.57
C ARG A 136 -7.89 6.39 10.38
N THR A 137 -8.33 5.98 9.21
CA THR A 137 -8.42 6.83 8.01
C THR A 137 -9.75 7.58 8.09
N VAL A 138 -9.72 8.82 8.57
CA VAL A 138 -10.93 9.63 8.82
C VAL A 138 -11.55 10.09 7.50
N GLN A 139 -10.72 10.48 6.53
CA GLN A 139 -11.14 10.84 5.18
C GLN A 139 -9.99 10.61 4.19
N THR A 140 -10.32 10.60 2.89
CA THR A 140 -9.34 10.48 1.82
C THR A 140 -9.49 11.58 0.78
N LYS A 141 -8.39 11.90 0.11
CA LYS A 141 -8.33 12.86 -1.00
C LYS A 141 -9.21 12.47 -2.22
N HIS A 142 -9.74 11.25 -2.25
CA HIS A 142 -10.67 10.82 -3.30
C HIS A 142 -12.07 11.45 -3.17
N HIS A 143 -12.40 11.94 -1.98
CA HIS A 143 -13.68 12.57 -1.67
C HIS A 143 -13.53 14.01 -1.14
N GLU A 144 -12.35 14.34 -0.59
CA GLU A 144 -12.05 15.62 0.05
C GLU A 144 -10.72 16.22 -0.47
N ASP A 145 -10.33 17.39 0.03
CA ASP A 145 -9.11 18.07 -0.42
C ASP A 145 -7.81 17.41 0.04
N PHE A 146 -7.84 16.64 1.14
CA PHE A 146 -6.68 15.94 1.72
C PHE A 146 -7.13 14.70 2.50
N CYS A 147 -6.19 13.78 2.75
CA CYS A 147 -6.44 12.66 3.66
C CYS A 147 -6.22 13.10 5.12
N ILE A 148 -7.00 12.55 6.05
CA ILE A 148 -6.75 12.70 7.49
C ILE A 148 -6.55 11.31 8.10
N PHE A 149 -5.42 11.14 8.76
CA PHE A 149 -5.14 9.97 9.59
C PHE A 149 -5.12 10.38 11.05
N ARG A 150 -5.84 9.65 11.90
CA ARG A 150 -5.90 9.88 13.34
C ARG A 150 -5.54 8.60 14.09
N VAL A 151 -4.67 8.72 15.08
CA VAL A 151 -4.35 7.65 16.02
C VAL A 151 -4.73 8.11 17.41
N LYS A 152 -5.74 7.46 17.98
CA LYS A 152 -6.24 7.81 19.30
C LYS A 152 -5.26 7.36 20.39
N ASP A 153 -5.05 8.19 21.41
CA ASP A 153 -4.19 7.90 22.56
C ASP A 153 -2.81 7.36 22.11
N ALA A 154 -2.19 8.03 21.14
CA ALA A 154 -1.07 7.50 20.37
C ALA A 154 0.23 7.27 21.18
N GLY A 155 0.30 7.81 22.40
CA GLY A 155 1.50 7.76 23.24
C GLY A 155 2.67 8.58 22.69
N MET A 156 2.42 9.41 21.67
CA MET A 156 3.43 10.23 21.01
C MET A 156 3.71 11.51 21.80
N THR A 157 4.96 11.95 21.74
CA THR A 157 5.42 13.26 22.20
C THR A 157 6.26 13.93 21.10
N GLU A 158 6.61 15.20 21.28
CA GLU A 158 7.50 15.92 20.35
C GLU A 158 8.88 15.24 20.22
N GLU A 159 9.33 14.56 21.28
CA GLU A 159 10.59 13.83 21.32
C GLU A 159 10.52 12.44 20.66
N THR A 160 9.31 11.95 20.34
CA THR A 160 9.15 10.62 19.74
C THR A 160 9.66 10.66 18.29
N SER A 161 10.76 9.95 18.03
CA SER A 161 11.32 9.87 16.68
C SER A 161 10.39 9.13 15.73
N ARG A 162 10.24 9.69 14.54
CA ARG A 162 9.51 9.13 13.40
C ARG A 162 10.43 8.87 12.21
N GLU A 163 11.74 9.04 12.41
CA GLU A 163 12.73 8.81 11.37
C GLU A 163 12.78 7.32 11.04
N LYS A 164 12.70 6.99 9.75
CA LYS A 164 12.62 5.61 9.29
C LYS A 164 13.99 4.94 9.35
N HIS A 165 13.96 3.66 9.70
CA HIS A 165 15.08 2.75 9.47
C HIS A 165 15.24 2.49 7.97
N MET A 166 16.15 3.22 7.33
CA MET A 166 16.34 3.18 5.88
C MET A 166 16.77 1.80 5.36
N GLU A 167 17.39 0.99 6.19
CA GLU A 167 17.73 -0.41 5.91
C GLU A 167 16.51 -1.32 5.72
N TYR A 168 15.32 -0.91 6.21
CA TYR A 168 14.05 -1.64 6.06
C TYR A 168 13.18 -1.13 4.91
N VAL A 169 13.55 0.00 4.31
CA VAL A 169 12.86 0.56 3.16
C VAL A 169 13.11 -0.33 1.94
N LYS A 170 12.04 -0.64 1.22
CA LYS A 170 12.07 -1.46 0.01
C LYS A 170 11.85 -0.60 -1.24
N GLY A 171 12.47 -1.00 -2.35
CA GLY A 171 12.26 -0.40 -3.66
C GLY A 171 10.85 -0.63 -4.19
N PHE A 172 10.44 0.17 -5.18
CA PHE A 172 9.11 0.04 -5.77
C PHE A 172 8.95 -1.20 -6.66
N ASP A 173 10.04 -1.80 -7.13
CA ASP A 173 10.01 -3.12 -7.76
C ASP A 173 9.47 -4.17 -6.77
N TYR A 174 9.97 -4.17 -5.54
CA TYR A 174 9.46 -5.02 -4.46
C TYR A 174 8.00 -4.69 -4.10
N HIS A 175 7.64 -3.40 -3.93
CA HIS A 175 6.25 -3.02 -3.60
C HIS A 175 5.27 -3.38 -4.72
N CYS A 176 5.66 -3.22 -5.98
CA CYS A 176 4.85 -3.62 -7.13
C CYS A 176 4.68 -5.14 -7.19
N ALA A 177 5.76 -5.90 -6.99
CA ALA A 177 5.69 -7.36 -6.94
C ALA A 177 4.84 -7.83 -5.76
N HIS A 178 5.05 -7.28 -4.56
CA HIS A 178 4.25 -7.60 -3.37
C HIS A 178 2.77 -7.35 -3.64
N THR A 179 2.42 -6.20 -4.22
CA THR A 179 1.03 -5.88 -4.58
C THR A 179 0.47 -6.88 -5.60
N TYR A 180 1.25 -7.20 -6.64
CA TYR A 180 0.83 -8.13 -7.68
C TYR A 180 0.52 -9.53 -7.14
N TYR A 181 1.44 -10.08 -6.35
CA TYR A 181 1.33 -11.44 -5.82
C TYR A 181 0.34 -11.55 -4.67
N ALA A 182 0.31 -10.60 -3.74
CA ALA A 182 -0.59 -10.67 -2.57
C ALA A 182 -2.07 -10.53 -2.95
N ILE A 183 -2.40 -9.61 -3.87
CA ILE A 183 -3.77 -9.54 -4.41
C ILE A 183 -4.05 -10.81 -5.23
N GLY A 184 -3.09 -11.25 -6.04
CA GLY A 184 -3.22 -12.44 -6.88
C GLY A 184 -3.45 -13.73 -6.11
N GLU A 185 -2.84 -13.90 -4.94
CA GLU A 185 -3.04 -15.04 -4.04
C GLU A 185 -4.51 -15.13 -3.61
N MET A 186 -5.09 -14.01 -3.16
CA MET A 186 -6.49 -13.95 -2.75
C MET A 186 -7.42 -14.18 -3.94
N VAL A 187 -7.14 -13.57 -5.09
CA VAL A 187 -7.93 -13.74 -6.31
C VAL A 187 -7.97 -15.21 -6.77
N GLN A 188 -6.81 -15.88 -6.78
CA GLN A 188 -6.71 -17.30 -7.14
C GLN A 188 -7.42 -18.20 -6.13
N ALA A 189 -7.26 -17.93 -4.83
CA ALA A 189 -7.95 -18.70 -3.79
C ALA A 189 -9.48 -18.58 -3.89
N ILE A 190 -10.00 -17.41 -4.27
CA ILE A 190 -11.45 -17.15 -4.34
C ILE A 190 -12.06 -17.68 -5.65
N PHE A 191 -11.39 -17.53 -6.79
CA PHE A 191 -11.95 -17.81 -8.12
C PHE A 191 -11.30 -18.98 -8.87
N GLY A 192 -10.33 -19.67 -8.28
CA GLY A 192 -9.65 -20.81 -8.89
C GLY A 192 -8.97 -20.44 -10.21
N GLU A 193 -9.17 -21.27 -11.25
CA GLU A 193 -8.53 -21.08 -12.57
C GLU A 193 -8.92 -19.77 -13.26
N GLU A 194 -10.16 -19.30 -13.07
CA GLU A 194 -10.56 -17.98 -13.61
C GLU A 194 -9.78 -16.84 -12.93
N GLY A 195 -9.52 -16.98 -11.63
CA GLY A 195 -8.64 -16.06 -10.89
C GLY A 195 -7.20 -16.11 -11.38
N ALA A 196 -6.66 -17.32 -11.64
CA ALA A 196 -5.31 -17.49 -12.20
C ALA A 196 -5.19 -16.88 -13.61
N CYS A 197 -6.21 -17.08 -14.47
CA CYS A 197 -6.31 -16.41 -15.76
C CYS A 197 -6.29 -14.87 -15.61
N LEU A 198 -7.05 -14.34 -14.66
CA LEU A 198 -7.12 -12.90 -14.40
C LEU A 198 -5.76 -12.35 -13.96
N CYS A 199 -5.05 -13.02 -13.04
CA CYS A 199 -3.72 -12.62 -12.60
C CYS A 199 -2.70 -12.58 -13.75
N ARG A 200 -2.75 -13.56 -14.67
CA ARG A 200 -1.92 -13.54 -15.89
C ARG A 200 -2.27 -12.36 -16.78
N ALA A 201 -3.55 -12.03 -16.91
CA ALA A 201 -4.01 -10.91 -17.71
C ALA A 201 -3.62 -9.54 -17.12
N VAL A 202 -3.62 -9.39 -15.79
CA VAL A 202 -3.07 -8.19 -15.11
C VAL A 202 -1.59 -8.00 -15.42
N LEU A 203 -0.80 -9.08 -15.39
CA LEU A 203 0.62 -9.01 -15.74
C LEU A 203 0.85 -8.69 -17.22
N ALA A 204 -0.05 -9.16 -18.10
CA ALA A 204 -0.02 -8.82 -19.52
C ALA A 204 -0.32 -7.32 -19.75
N ASP A 205 -1.31 -6.75 -19.06
CA ASP A 205 -1.59 -5.31 -19.10
C ASP A 205 -0.38 -4.49 -18.65
N PHE A 206 0.28 -4.95 -17.59
CA PHE A 206 1.48 -4.32 -17.06
C PHE A 206 2.62 -4.35 -18.09
N ALA A 207 2.83 -5.50 -18.74
CA ALA A 207 3.83 -5.65 -19.80
C ALA A 207 3.52 -4.78 -21.02
N GLU A 208 2.25 -4.64 -21.39
CA GLU A 208 1.82 -3.77 -22.49
C GLU A 208 2.08 -2.29 -22.16
N LYS A 209 1.79 -1.87 -20.93
CA LYS A 209 1.92 -0.47 -20.51
C LYS A 209 3.38 -0.04 -20.27
N PHE A 210 4.18 -0.90 -19.64
CA PHE A 210 5.51 -0.55 -19.13
C PHE A 210 6.66 -1.33 -19.79
N GLY A 211 6.33 -2.29 -20.65
CA GLY A 211 7.30 -3.11 -21.37
C GLY A 211 7.53 -4.48 -20.71
N PRO A 212 7.96 -5.47 -21.51
CA PRO A 212 8.15 -6.85 -21.06
C PRO A 212 9.26 -7.01 -20.01
N GLU A 213 10.28 -6.16 -20.04
CA GLU A 213 11.40 -6.21 -19.08
C GLU A 213 10.93 -5.92 -17.65
N MET A 214 10.08 -4.92 -17.44
CA MET A 214 9.53 -4.62 -16.11
C MET A 214 8.59 -5.72 -15.63
N ALA A 215 7.80 -6.33 -16.53
CA ALA A 215 6.98 -7.48 -16.18
C ALA A 215 7.84 -8.69 -15.78
N GLU A 216 8.99 -8.89 -16.42
CA GLU A 216 9.95 -9.93 -16.05
C GLU A 216 10.59 -9.67 -14.69
N THR A 217 10.88 -8.41 -14.34
CA THR A 217 11.31 -8.05 -12.97
C THR A 217 10.26 -8.47 -11.94
N LEU A 218 8.97 -8.25 -12.21
CA LEU A 218 7.91 -8.72 -11.30
C LEU A 218 7.92 -10.25 -11.19
N ARG A 219 8.06 -10.99 -12.30
CA ARG A 219 8.15 -12.45 -12.28
C ARG A 219 9.33 -12.98 -11.47
N GLY A 220 10.44 -12.24 -11.42
CA GLY A 220 11.59 -12.59 -10.60
C GLY A 220 11.27 -12.75 -9.10
N TYR A 221 10.17 -12.15 -8.63
CA TYR A 221 9.69 -12.25 -7.25
C TYR A 221 8.70 -13.40 -7.00
N GLU A 222 8.44 -14.30 -7.97
CA GLU A 222 7.46 -15.39 -7.82
C GLU A 222 7.67 -16.26 -6.58
N LYS A 223 8.93 -16.44 -6.17
CA LYS A 223 9.31 -17.25 -5.01
C LYS A 223 9.55 -16.44 -3.74
N GLU A 224 9.35 -15.12 -3.78
CA GLU A 224 9.54 -14.25 -2.63
C GLU A 224 8.46 -14.51 -1.58
N ASN A 225 8.87 -14.73 -0.33
CA ASN A 225 7.93 -14.85 0.77
C ASN A 225 7.63 -13.48 1.38
N PHE A 226 6.59 -12.83 0.87
CA PHE A 226 6.14 -11.53 1.37
C PHE A 226 5.57 -11.57 2.81
N ASN A 227 5.46 -12.72 3.47
CA ASN A 227 5.02 -12.75 4.87
C ASN A 227 6.16 -12.55 5.87
N CYS A 228 7.42 -12.74 5.48
CA CYS A 228 8.56 -12.76 6.41
C CYS A 228 9.58 -11.66 6.09
N CYS A 229 10.29 -11.17 7.12
CA CYS A 229 11.23 -10.05 7.01
C CYS A 229 12.71 -10.40 7.20
#